data_AF-A0A520HM44-F1
#
_entry.id   AF-A0A520HM44-F1
#
_cell.length_a   1.000
_cell.length_b   1.000
_cell.length_c   1.000
_cell.angle_alpha   90.00
_cell.angle_beta   90.00
_cell.angle_gamma   90.00
#
_symmetry.space_group_name_H-M   'P 1'
#
loop_
_entity.id
_entity.type
_entity.pdbx_description
1 polymer ?
#
loop_
_entity_poly.entity_id
_entity_poly.type
_entity_poly.pdbx_seq_one_letter_code
_entity_poly.pdbx_strand_id
1 'polypeptide(L)'
;EDTACSPATPTASFGILARAGIDPADLLSVRAEDHYCRLAVRGGGTLLVHYRFRDAVGDLSDMQGAQVHRGAWVADCAITGSERTGRRWSLHLADGSRVPVSETSVALCRARGWLERGEFT
;
A
#
# COMPACT_ATOMS: atom_id res chain seq x y z
N GLU A 1 -8.42 22.56 -28.03
CA GLU A 1 -8.32 22.73 -26.56
C GLU A 1 -9.70 22.51 -25.98
N ASP A 2 -9.88 21.34 -25.35
CA ASP A 2 -10.74 21.08 -24.17
C ASP A 2 -10.79 19.55 -24.04
N THR A 3 -9.93 18.99 -23.20
CA THR A 3 -10.06 17.59 -22.75
C THR A 3 -10.19 17.68 -21.24
N ALA A 4 -11.39 18.05 -20.80
CA ALA A 4 -11.79 17.92 -19.42
C ALA A 4 -11.79 16.43 -19.07
N CYS A 5 -10.74 16.03 -18.33
CA CYS A 5 -10.71 14.79 -17.57
C CYS A 5 -11.92 14.82 -16.63
N SER A 6 -12.94 14.01 -16.91
CA SER A 6 -14.11 13.88 -16.04
C SER A 6 -13.68 13.43 -14.65
N PRO A 7 -14.23 13.99 -13.55
CA PRO A 7 -13.99 13.43 -12.24
C PRO A 7 -14.74 12.11 -12.17
N ALA A 8 -14.05 10.99 -12.38
CA ALA A 8 -14.58 9.69 -12.02
C ALA A 8 -14.89 9.73 -10.51
N THR A 9 -16.17 9.86 -10.20
CA THR A 9 -16.66 9.77 -8.83
C THR A 9 -16.45 8.33 -8.39
N PRO A 10 -15.64 8.02 -7.36
CA PRO A 10 -15.61 6.66 -6.86
C PRO A 10 -16.96 6.39 -6.21
N THR A 11 -17.71 5.43 -6.74
CA THR A 11 -18.87 4.79 -6.10
C THR A 11 -18.37 4.03 -4.87
N ALA A 12 -17.96 4.77 -3.83
CA ALA A 12 -17.49 4.23 -2.58
C ALA A 12 -18.69 3.93 -1.68
N SER A 13 -19.28 2.76 -1.86
CA SER A 13 -20.20 2.20 -0.86
C SER A 13 -19.81 0.77 -0.45
N PHE A 14 -18.92 0.13 -1.21
CA PHE A 14 -18.36 -1.18 -0.91
C PHE A 14 -16.84 -1.11 -1.03
N GLY A 15 -16.16 -1.63 0.00
CA GLY A 15 -14.71 -1.78 -0.02
C GLY A 15 -14.09 -1.61 1.35
N ILE A 16 -12.84 -2.03 1.49
CA ILE A 16 -12.12 -1.97 2.77
C ILE A 16 -12.03 -0.56 3.37
N LEU A 17 -11.89 0.49 2.54
CA LEU A 17 -11.81 1.89 2.99
C LEU A 17 -13.13 2.38 3.59
N ALA A 18 -14.24 2.07 2.91
CA ALA A 18 -15.58 2.42 3.39
C ALA A 18 -15.91 1.69 4.70
N ARG A 19 -15.45 0.43 4.86
CA ARG A 19 -15.58 -0.31 6.13
C ARG A 19 -14.71 0.25 7.25
N ALA A 20 -13.53 0.77 6.90
CA ALA A 20 -12.62 1.40 7.85
C ALA A 20 -13.05 2.84 8.22
N GLY A 21 -13.84 3.50 7.37
CA GLY A 21 -14.20 4.91 7.52
C GLY A 21 -13.00 5.85 7.31
N ILE A 22 -12.07 5.50 6.42
CA ILE A 22 -10.87 6.29 6.14
C ILE A 22 -10.91 6.90 4.74
N ASP A 23 -10.30 8.07 4.58
CA ASP A 23 -10.07 8.64 3.27
C ASP A 23 -8.96 7.85 2.53
N PRO A 24 -9.13 7.56 1.22
CA PRO A 24 -8.10 6.95 0.40
C PRO A 24 -6.72 7.62 0.51
N ALA A 25 -6.67 8.96 0.64
CA ALA A 25 -5.43 9.72 0.72
C ALA A 25 -4.65 9.50 2.03
N ASP A 26 -5.33 9.02 3.07
CA ASP A 26 -4.71 8.73 4.36
C ASP A 26 -4.21 7.29 4.47
N LEU A 27 -4.56 6.40 3.55
CA LEU A 27 -4.12 5.01 3.60
C LEU A 27 -2.63 4.89 3.23
N LEU A 28 -1.83 4.33 4.14
CA LEU A 28 -0.41 4.06 3.91
C LEU A 28 -0.12 2.62 3.50
N SER A 29 -0.72 1.65 4.18
CA SER A 29 -0.56 0.24 3.86
C SER A 29 -1.71 -0.62 4.37
N VAL A 30 -1.88 -1.78 3.76
CA VAL A 30 -2.81 -2.82 4.21
C VAL A 30 -2.03 -4.12 4.41
N ARG A 31 -2.18 -4.73 5.58
CA ARG A 31 -1.55 -6.01 5.92
C ARG A 31 -2.59 -7.04 6.30
N ALA A 32 -2.43 -8.26 5.79
CA ALA A 32 -3.25 -9.40 6.16
C ALA A 32 -2.88 -9.89 7.56
N GLU A 33 -3.87 -9.97 8.44
CA GLU A 33 -3.79 -10.57 9.76
C GLU A 33 -4.93 -11.58 9.91
N ASP A 34 -4.71 -12.79 9.41
CA ASP A 34 -5.70 -13.86 9.43
C ASP A 34 -7.00 -13.46 8.68
N HIS A 35 -8.13 -13.38 9.37
CA HIS A 35 -9.41 -12.89 8.80
C HIS A 35 -9.58 -11.36 8.84
N TYR A 36 -8.56 -10.65 9.29
CA TYR A 36 -8.55 -9.19 9.39
C TYR A 36 -7.52 -8.59 8.44
N CYS A 37 -7.76 -7.34 8.08
CA CYS A 37 -6.80 -6.48 7.43
C CYS A 37 -6.45 -5.35 8.39
N ARG A 38 -5.15 -5.17 8.66
CA ARG A 38 -4.63 -4.00 9.36
C ARG A 38 -4.32 -2.90 8.35
N LEU A 39 -4.99 -1.78 8.47
CA LEU A 39 -4.74 -0.59 7.68
C LEU A 39 -3.89 0.37 8.50
N ALA A 40 -2.76 0.80 7.98
CA ALA A 40 -1.98 1.90 8.55
C ALA A 40 -2.45 3.21 7.91
N VAL A 41 -2.72 4.21 8.74
CA VAL A 41 -3.17 5.54 8.29
C VAL A 41 -2.14 6.61 8.61
N ARG A 42 -2.12 7.65 7.78
CA ARG A 42 -1.35 8.86 8.01
C ARG A 42 -1.73 9.46 9.38
N GLY A 43 -0.72 9.91 10.13
CA GLY A 43 -0.90 10.36 11.51
C GLY A 43 -0.66 9.28 12.58
N GLY A 44 -0.26 8.07 12.19
CA GLY A 44 0.24 7.03 13.11
C GLY A 44 -0.81 6.07 13.67
N GLY A 45 -2.04 6.13 13.17
CA GLY A 45 -3.10 5.20 13.54
C GLY A 45 -3.03 3.88 12.78
N THR A 46 -3.57 2.81 13.37
CA THR A 46 -3.89 1.58 12.63
C THR A 46 -5.31 1.15 12.93
N LEU A 47 -6.00 0.59 11.93
CA LEU A 47 -7.34 0.04 12.08
C LEU A 47 -7.35 -1.43 11.69
N LEU A 48 -8.05 -2.26 12.46
CA LEU A 48 -8.32 -3.65 12.12
C LEU A 48 -9.73 -3.77 11.56
N VAL A 49 -9.83 -4.25 10.33
CA VAL A 49 -11.10 -4.46 9.64
C VAL A 49 -11.24 -5.93 9.32
N HIS A 50 -12.35 -6.54 9.74
CA HIS A 50 -12.68 -7.91 9.33
C HIS A 50 -12.95 -7.94 7.82
N TYR A 51 -11.95 -8.35 7.06
CA TYR A 51 -11.93 -8.29 5.60
C TYR A 51 -10.87 -9.24 5.06
N ARG A 52 -11.12 -9.84 3.90
CA ARG A 52 -10.14 -10.69 3.24
C ARG A 52 -9.15 -9.82 2.49
N PHE A 53 -7.86 -10.10 2.68
CA PHE A 53 -6.80 -9.33 2.02
C PHE A 53 -6.89 -9.35 0.49
N ARG A 54 -7.29 -10.48 -0.11
CA ARG A 54 -7.48 -10.57 -1.57
C ARG A 54 -8.53 -9.59 -2.07
N ASP A 55 -9.65 -9.48 -1.38
CA ASP A 55 -10.73 -8.57 -1.74
C ASP A 55 -10.27 -7.13 -1.50
N ALA A 56 -9.53 -6.86 -0.42
CA ALA A 56 -8.91 -5.56 -0.15
C ALA A 56 -8.02 -5.11 -1.30
N VAL A 57 -7.15 -5.97 -1.82
CA VAL A 57 -6.27 -5.63 -2.95
C VAL A 57 -7.08 -5.35 -4.22
N GLY A 58 -8.21 -6.06 -4.42
CA GLY A 58 -9.15 -5.76 -5.49
C GLY A 58 -9.76 -4.36 -5.36
N ASP A 59 -10.21 -4.00 -4.16
CA ASP A 59 -10.78 -2.67 -3.87
C ASP A 59 -9.75 -1.55 -4.04
N LEU A 60 -8.46 -1.84 -3.84
CA LEU A 60 -7.35 -0.89 -3.93
C LEU A 60 -6.69 -0.85 -5.31
N SER A 61 -7.24 -1.56 -6.31
CA SER A 61 -6.63 -1.69 -7.64
C SER A 61 -6.54 -0.37 -8.40
N ASP A 62 -7.47 0.55 -8.18
CA ASP A 62 -7.48 1.90 -8.76
C ASP A 62 -6.60 2.90 -7.98
N MET A 63 -6.04 2.49 -6.84
CA MET A 63 -5.24 3.36 -5.99
C MET A 63 -3.75 3.30 -6.37
N GLN A 64 -3.05 4.42 -6.16
CA GLN A 64 -1.61 4.53 -6.37
C GLN A 64 -0.84 3.75 -5.32
N GLY A 65 -0.64 2.46 -5.59
CA GLY A 65 0.12 1.55 -4.75
C GLY A 65 0.27 0.18 -5.40
N ALA A 66 0.76 -0.79 -4.64
CA ALA A 66 0.91 -2.15 -5.12
C ALA A 66 0.97 -3.19 -4.00
N GLN A 67 0.61 -4.42 -4.35
CA GLN A 67 0.85 -5.58 -3.53
C GLN A 67 2.34 -5.99 -3.58
N VAL A 68 3.06 -5.75 -2.48
CA VAL A 68 4.50 -6.02 -2.36
C VAL A 68 4.81 -7.38 -1.73
N HIS A 69 3.80 -7.99 -1.09
CA HIS A 69 3.87 -9.31 -0.52
C HIS A 69 2.50 -9.99 -0.59
N ARG A 70 2.42 -11.32 -0.45
CA ARG A 70 1.14 -12.07 -0.51
C ARG A 70 0.06 -11.59 0.47
N GLY A 71 0.46 -10.89 1.52
CA GLY A 71 -0.41 -10.29 2.53
C GLY A 71 -0.06 -8.84 2.85
N ALA A 72 0.59 -8.12 1.94
CA ALA A 72 0.88 -6.70 2.14
C ALA A 72 0.71 -5.89 0.86
N TRP A 73 -0.07 -4.83 0.96
CA TRP A 73 -0.22 -3.78 -0.03
C TRP A 73 0.29 -2.46 0.55
N VAL A 74 0.97 -1.66 -0.26
CA VAL A 74 1.61 -0.42 0.16
C VAL A 74 1.26 0.68 -0.84
N ALA A 75 0.87 1.85 -0.33
CA ALA A 75 0.66 3.04 -1.13
C ALA A 75 2.00 3.64 -1.54
N ASP A 76 2.07 4.19 -2.76
CA ASP A 76 3.29 4.82 -3.28
C ASP A 76 3.77 5.96 -2.36
N CYS A 77 2.84 6.82 -1.95
CA CYS A 77 3.10 7.95 -1.04
C CYS A 77 3.52 7.55 0.38
N ALA A 78 3.39 6.27 0.74
CA ALA A 78 3.78 5.78 2.05
C ALA A 78 5.25 5.39 2.12
N ILE A 79 5.92 5.18 0.98
CA ILE A 79 7.27 4.64 0.93
C ILE A 79 8.27 5.78 1.19
N THR A 80 9.08 5.61 2.22
CA THR A 80 10.14 6.57 2.58
C THR A 80 11.53 6.06 2.20
N GLY A 81 11.65 4.77 1.88
CA GLY A 81 12.89 4.19 1.41
C GLY A 81 12.80 2.67 1.28
N SER A 82 13.96 2.05 1.02
CA SER A 82 14.07 0.60 1.03
C SER A 82 15.40 0.15 1.60
N GLU A 83 15.41 -1.08 2.09
CA GLU A 83 16.57 -1.73 2.69
C GLU A 83 16.75 -3.10 2.05
N ARG A 84 18.01 -3.45 1.77
CA ARG A 84 18.37 -4.78 1.29
C ARG A 84 19.18 -5.52 2.35
N THR A 85 18.63 -6.63 2.84
CA THR A 85 19.32 -7.55 3.75
C THR A 85 19.67 -8.83 2.99
N GLY A 86 20.91 -8.92 2.50
CA GLY A 86 21.35 -10.03 1.66
C GLY A 86 20.61 -10.09 0.32
N ARG A 87 19.70 -11.08 0.18
CA ARG A 87 18.83 -11.23 -1.00
C ARG A 87 17.42 -10.68 -0.80
N ARG A 88 17.04 -10.32 0.42
CA ARG A 88 15.70 -9.85 0.74
C ARG A 88 15.64 -8.34 0.69
N TRP A 89 14.52 -7.82 0.18
CA TRP A 89 14.20 -6.40 0.17
C TRP A 89 13.09 -6.13 1.18
N SER A 90 13.16 -4.95 1.80
CA SER A 90 12.11 -4.42 2.66
C SER A 90 11.88 -2.96 2.30
N LEU A 91 10.63 -2.53 2.24
CA LEU A 91 10.25 -1.12 2.12
C LEU A 91 10.12 -0.52 3.51
N HIS A 92 10.60 0.70 3.66
CA HIS A 92 10.40 1.54 4.83
C HIS A 92 9.23 2.46 4.56
N LEU A 93 8.29 2.54 5.52
CA LEU A 93 7.08 3.32 5.38
C LEU A 93 7.09 4.56 6.27
N ALA A 94 6.24 5.54 5.96
CA ALA A 94 6.10 6.79 6.69
C ALA A 94 5.58 6.62 8.14
N ASP A 95 4.92 5.50 8.44
CA ASP A 95 4.52 5.13 9.81
C ASP A 95 5.69 4.50 10.61
N GLY A 96 6.89 4.45 10.04
CA GLY A 96 8.08 3.83 10.63
C GLY A 96 8.09 2.30 10.51
N SER A 97 7.05 1.70 9.94
CA SER A 97 6.98 0.26 9.77
C SER A 97 7.82 -0.21 8.58
N ARG A 98 8.24 -1.48 8.63
CA ARG A 98 8.94 -2.14 7.53
C ARG A 98 8.04 -3.22 6.92
N VAL A 99 8.01 -3.30 5.59
CA VAL A 99 7.25 -4.31 4.84
C VAL A 99 8.21 -5.13 3.98
N PRO A 100 8.30 -6.46 4.17
CA PRO A 100 9.12 -7.30 3.31
C PRO A 100 8.53 -7.34 1.90
N VAL A 101 9.40 -7.33 0.89
CA VAL A 101 9.03 -7.48 -0.52
C VAL A 101 9.23 -8.94 -0.92
N SER A 102 8.20 -9.58 -1.47
CA SER A 102 8.35 -10.91 -2.04
C SER A 102 9.23 -10.89 -3.28
N GLU A 103 9.95 -11.98 -3.53
CA GLU A 103 10.83 -12.13 -4.70
C GLU A 103 10.12 -11.83 -6.03
N THR A 104 8.88 -12.28 -6.17
CA THR A 104 8.02 -12.01 -7.35
C THR A 104 7.65 -10.53 -7.49
N SER A 105 7.59 -9.77 -6.40
CA SER A 105 7.26 -8.35 -6.40
C SER A 105 8.49 -7.45 -6.55
N VAL A 106 9.71 -7.99 -6.48
CA VAL A 106 10.95 -7.19 -6.62
C VAL A 106 11.00 -6.47 -7.97
N ALA A 107 10.62 -7.15 -9.06
CA ALA A 107 10.60 -6.53 -10.38
C ALA A 107 9.61 -5.35 -10.46
N LEU A 108 8.42 -5.51 -9.87
CA LEU A 108 7.41 -4.46 -9.77
C LEU A 108 7.92 -3.26 -8.95
N CYS A 109 8.43 -3.52 -7.74
CA CYS A 109 8.95 -2.47 -6.86
C CYS A 109 10.13 -1.74 -7.51
N ARG A 110 10.99 -2.44 -8.27
CA ARG A 110 12.10 -1.83 -9.00
C ARG A 110 11.63 -0.96 -10.16
N ALA A 111 10.64 -1.43 -10.94
CA ALA A 111 10.05 -0.65 -12.04
C ALA A 111 9.38 0.64 -11.53
N ARG A 112 8.87 0.62 -10.29
CA ARG A 112 8.31 1.77 -9.60
C ARG A 112 9.36 2.66 -8.91
N GLY A 113 10.65 2.32 -8.96
CA GLY A 113 11.70 3.08 -8.29
C GLY A 113 11.71 2.94 -6.77
N TRP A 114 10.98 1.98 -6.19
CA TRP A 114 10.90 1.81 -4.73
C TRP A 114 12.14 1.13 -4.14
N LEU A 115 12.92 0.44 -4.98
CA LEU A 115 14.12 -0.30 -4.58
C LEU A 115 15.40 0.41 -5.04
N GLU A 116 15.53 1.69 -4.71
CA GLU A 116 16.78 2.41 -4.95
C GLU A 116 17.85 1.95 -3.96
N ARG A 117 19.11 1.88 -4.40
CA ARG A 117 20.23 1.56 -3.52
C ARG A 117 20.30 2.67 -2.47
N GLY A 118 20.24 2.30 -1.19
CA GLY A 118 20.41 3.24 -0.08
C GLY A 118 21.74 3.97 -0.17
N GLU A 119 21.72 5.17 -0.74
CA GLU A 119 22.67 6.22 -0.43
C GLU A 119 21.91 7.19 0.47
N PHE A 120 21.81 6.83 1.75
CA PHE A 120 21.56 7.83 2.78
C PHE A 120 22.82 8.70 2.81
N THR A 121 22.80 9.84 2.11
CA THR A 121 23.77 10.94 2.34
C THR A 121 23.25 11.81 3.47
#